data_AF-A0A173KSY3-F1
#
_entry.id   AF-A0A173KSY3-F1
#
_cell.length_a   1.000
_cell.length_b   1.000
_cell.length_c   1.000
_cell.angle_alpha   90.00
_cell.angle_beta   90.00
_cell.angle_gamma   90.00
#
_symmetry.space_group_name_H-M   'P 1'
#
loop_
_entity.id
_entity.type
_entity.pdbx_description
1 polymer ?
#
loop_
_entity_poly.entity_id
_entity_poly.type
_entity_poly.pdbx_seq_one_letter_code
_entity_poly.pdbx_strand_id
1 'polypeptide(L)' 'MKCPWPALRAARAMRAADAVTIEADDPNAAYELEALTQQQGWKFLAIATHRFELTR' A
#
# COMPACT_ATOMS: atom_id res chain seq x y z
N MET A 1 -18.70 3.79 -6.00
CA MET A 1 -18.21 3.54 -4.62
C MET A 1 -16.73 3.20 -4.72
N LYS A 2 -15.85 4.16 -4.41
CA LYS A 2 -14.40 3.96 -4.34
C LYS A 2 -14.09 3.44 -2.93
N CYS A 3 -14.20 2.13 -2.72
CA CYS A 3 -13.70 1.54 -1.49
C CYS A 3 -12.16 1.54 -1.57
N PRO A 4 -11.43 1.95 -0.50
CA PRO A 4 -9.97 2.00 -0.47
C PRO A 4 -9.40 0.58 -0.32
N TRP A 5 -9.69 -0.26 -1.31
CA TRP A 5 -9.27 -1.65 -1.36
C TRP A 5 -7.75 -1.81 -1.33
N PRO A 6 -6.94 -0.96 -2.01
CA PRO A 6 -5.49 -1.07 -1.96
C PRO A 6 -4.97 -0.99 -0.52
N ALA A 7 -5.34 0.06 0.24
CA ALA A 7 -4.87 0.24 1.62
C ALA A 7 -5.37 -0.85 2.57
N LEU A 8 -6.65 -1.26 2.49
CA LEU A 8 -7.18 -2.33 3.35
C LEU A 8 -6.51 -3.68 3.08
N ARG A 9 -6.29 -4.02 1.81
CA ARG A 9 -5.60 -5.26 1.43
C ARG A 9 -4.13 -5.21 1.82
N ALA A 10 -3.48 -4.06 1.66
CA ALA A 10 -2.11 -3.80 2.11
C ALA A 10 -1.96 -4.03 3.60
N ALA A 11 -2.81 -3.38 4.40
CA ALA A 11 -2.79 -3.48 5.86
C ALA A 11 -3.00 -4.93 6.31
N ARG A 12 -3.87 -5.69 5.62
CA ARG A 12 -4.05 -7.12 5.90
C ARG A 12 -2.80 -7.93 5.56
N ALA A 13 -2.15 -7.67 4.42
CA ALA A 13 -0.95 -8.39 4.00
C ALA A 13 0.24 -8.12 4.94
N MET A 14 0.42 -6.87 5.38
CA MET A 14 1.45 -6.47 6.36
C MET A 14 1.30 -7.11 7.75
N ARG A 15 0.12 -7.67 8.09
CA ARG A 15 -0.03 -8.48 9.30
C ARG A 15 0.63 -9.85 9.18
N ALA A 16 0.81 -10.35 7.96
CA ALA A 16 1.39 -11.66 7.68
C ALA A 16 2.86 -11.60 7.23
N ALA A 17 3.36 -10.43 6.81
CA ALA A 17 4.71 -10.26 6.28
C ALA A 17 5.35 -8.93 6.71
N ASP A 18 6.68 -8.90 6.79
CA ASP A 18 7.48 -7.69 7.02
C ASP A 18 7.50 -6.72 5.85
N ALA A 19 7.37 -7.26 4.64
CA ALA A 19 7.46 -6.54 3.39
C ALA A 19 6.43 -7.11 2.41
N VAL A 20 5.71 -6.23 1.72
CA VAL A 20 4.74 -6.64 0.70
C VAL A 20 4.89 -5.78 -0.54
N THR A 21 4.76 -6.42 -1.70
CA THR A 21 4.61 -5.73 -2.98
C THR A 21 3.14 -5.70 -3.35
N ILE A 22 2.66 -4.55 -3.80
CA ILE A 22 1.28 -4.32 -4.19
C ILE A 22 1.25 -3.88 -5.64
N GLU A 23 0.43 -4.57 -6.43
CA GLU A 23 0.07 -4.15 -7.77
C GLU A 23 -1.36 -3.62 -7.76
N ALA A 24 -1.55 -2.36 -8.20
CA ALA A 24 -2.83 -1.70 -8.24
C ALA A 24 -2.93 -0.75 -9.44
N ASP A 25 -4.00 -0.90 -10.21
CA ASP A 25 -4.36 -0.08 -11.37
C ASP A 25 -5.11 1.21 -10.99
N ASP A 26 -5.62 1.29 -9.77
CA ASP A 26 -6.28 2.49 -9.26
C ASP A 26 -5.31 3.68 -9.21
N PRO A 27 -5.59 4.80 -9.90
CA PRO A 27 -4.73 5.99 -9.87
C PRO A 27 -4.57 6.58 -8.45
N ASN A 28 -5.49 6.32 -7.53
CA ASN A 28 -5.40 6.77 -6.14
C ASN A 28 -4.60 5.82 -5.24
N ALA A 29 -4.18 4.64 -5.72
CA ALA A 29 -3.51 3.64 -4.89
C ALA A 29 -2.24 4.18 -4.21
N ALA A 30 -1.42 4.95 -4.93
CA ALA A 30 -0.21 5.54 -4.38
C ALA A 30 -0.51 6.41 -3.15
N TYR A 31 -1.50 7.30 -3.27
CA TYR A 31 -1.90 8.20 -2.19
C TYR A 31 -2.45 7.45 -0.98
N GLU A 32 -3.32 6.45 -1.21
CA GLU A 32 -3.91 5.67 -0.12
C GLU A 32 -2.88 4.79 0.60
N LEU A 33 -1.94 4.18 -0.14
CA LEU A 33 -0.88 3.35 0.42
C LEU A 33 0.14 4.18 1.19
N GLU A 34 0.53 5.35 0.67
CA GLU A 34 1.40 6.27 1.37
C GLU A 34 0.76 6.74 2.69
N ALA A 35 -0.49 7.19 2.66
CA ALA A 35 -1.22 7.60 3.86
C ALA A 35 -1.31 6.47 4.91
N LEU A 36 -1.55 5.23 4.46
CA LEU A 36 -1.53 4.05 5.33
C LEU A 36 -0.16 3.86 5.99
N THR A 37 0.92 3.88 5.22
CA THR A 37 2.27 3.66 5.77
C THR A 37 2.67 4.73 6.77
N GLN A 38 2.34 5.99 6.52
CA GLN A 38 2.57 7.09 7.45
C GLN A 38 1.83 6.89 8.79
N GLN A 39 0.56 6.45 8.74
CA GLN A 39 -0.22 6.18 9.95
C GLN A 39 0.33 5.00 10.77
N GLN A 40 0.94 4.03 10.11
CA GLN A 40 1.47 2.82 10.75
C GLN A 40 2.96 2.89 11.10
N GLY A 41 3.66 3.96 10.66
CA GLY A 41 5.12 4.08 10.81
C GLY A 41 5.91 3.15 9.89
N TRP A 42 5.31 2.69 8.78
CA TRP A 42 5.96 1.86 7.77
C TRP A 42 6.65 2.72 6.71
N LYS A 43 7.53 2.10 5.93
CA LYS A 43 8.13 2.71 4.74
C LYS A 43 7.29 2.40 3.51
N PHE A 44 7.24 3.36 2.60
CA PHE A 44 6.57 3.27 1.31
C PHE A 44 7.53 3.58 0.17
N LEU A 45 7.46 2.79 -0.90
CA LEU A 45 8.21 3.00 -2.12
C LEU A 45 7.32 2.76 -3.34
N ALA A 46 7.19 3.75 -4.21
CA ALA A 46 6.54 3.61 -5.52
C ALA A 46 7.60 3.19 -6.56
N ILE A 47 7.56 1.92 -6.98
CA ILE A 47 8.54 1.34 -7.92
C ILE A 47 8.14 1.62 -9.37
N ALA A 48 6.84 1.56 -9.66
CA ALA A 48 6.29 1.85 -10.97
C ALA A 48 4.88 2.42 -10.83
N THR A 49 4.28 2.84 -11.95
CA THR A 49 2.94 3.45 -12.02
C THR A 49 1.87 2.64 -11.27
N HIS A 50 1.98 1.31 -11.30
CA HIS A 50 1.01 0.40 -10.67
C HIS A 50 1.64 -0.54 -9.65
N ARG A 51 2.88 -0.28 -9.21
CA ARG A 51 3.61 -1.20 -8.32
C ARG A 51 4.27 -0.48 -7.16
N PHE A 52 3.96 -0.94 -5.96
CA PHE A 52 4.34 -0.32 -4.69
C PHE A 52 4.95 -1.34 -3.74
N GLU A 53 5.88 -0.91 -2.89
CA GLU A 53 6.43 -1.69 -1.80
C GLU A 53 6.15 -1.01 -0.47
N LEU A 54 5.74 -1.83 0.50
CA LEU A 54 5.53 -1.42 1.88
C LEU A 54 6.39 -2.30 2.78
N THR A 55 7.10 -1.71 3.73
CA THR A 55 7.92 -2.45 4.71
C THR A 55 7.76 -1.87 6.11
N ARG A 56 7.67 -2.73 7.14
CA ARG A 56 7.57 -2.28 8.53
C ARG A 56 8.89 -1.80 9.12
#